data_AF-A0A9E5ZR15-F1
#
_entry.id   AF-A0A9E5ZR15-F1
#
_cell.length_a   1.000
_cell.length_b   1.000
_cell.length_c   1.000
_cell.angle_alpha   90.00
_cell.angle_beta   90.00
_cell.angle_gamma   90.00
#
_symmetry.space_group_name_H-M   'P 1'
#
loop_
_entity.id
_entity.type
_entity.pdbx_description
1 polymer ?
#
loop_
_entity_poly.entity_id
_entity_poly.type
_entity_poly.pdbx_seq_one_letter_code
_entity_poly.pdbx_strand_id
1 'polypeptide(L)' 'MEIQELAGKLLKRGLRVFILPVTGVSYSVRGYVIAYQTELKNGLWSETIKFEKQVSKDLVTDAYVKTVHYLYNKQFKTD' A
#
# COMPACT_ATOMS: atom_id res chain seq x y z
N MET A 1 -6.35 -0.17 17.73
CA MET A 1 -5.35 0.61 16.99
C MET A 1 -5.95 0.92 15.63
N GLU A 2 -6.16 2.20 15.34
CA GLU A 2 -6.82 2.64 14.11
C GLU A 2 -5.89 2.48 12.90
N ILE A 3 -6.42 2.18 11.71
CA ILE A 3 -5.58 1.93 10.52
C ILE A 3 -4.69 3.12 10.16
N GLN A 4 -5.16 4.34 10.46
CA GLN A 4 -4.40 5.58 10.26
C GLN A 4 -3.16 5.61 11.16
N GLU A 5 -3.26 5.12 12.39
CA GLU A 5 -2.13 5.04 13.33
C GLU A 5 -1.05 4.06 12.81
N LEU A 6 -1.48 2.92 12.28
CA LEU A 6 -0.58 1.93 11.68
C LEU A 6 0.12 2.47 10.43
N ALA A 7 -0.63 3.11 9.54
CA ALA A 7 -0.07 3.76 8.36
C ALA A 7 0.92 4.87 8.76
N GLY A 8 0.62 5.64 9.81
CA GLY A 8 1.53 6.64 10.35
C GLY A 8 2.83 6.06 10.91
N LYS A 9 2.76 4.91 11.61
CA LYS A 9 3.96 4.20 12.09
C LYS A 9 4.82 3.67 10.95
N LEU A 10 4.19 3.12 9.91
CA LEU A 10 4.88 2.70 8.68
C LEU A 10 5.56 3.90 8.01
N LEU A 11 4.86 5.02 7.88
CA LEU A 11 5.41 6.22 7.23
C LEU A 11 6.63 6.75 7.97
N LYS A 12 6.61 6.78 9.30
CA LYS A 12 7.77 7.15 10.14
C LYS A 12 8.98 6.23 9.98
N ARG A 13 8.77 5.00 9.48
CA ARG A 13 9.86 4.06 9.11
C ARG A 13 10.21 4.13 7.63
N GLY A 14 9.72 5.15 6.91
CA GLY A 14 9.94 5.28 5.49
C GLY A 14 9.17 4.26 4.69
N LEU A 15 7.95 3.86 5.08
CA LEU A 15 7.09 3.00 4.27
C LEU A 15 5.72 3.65 4.07
N ARG A 16 5.34 3.90 2.82
CA ARG A 16 4.02 4.44 2.48
C ARG A 16 3.22 3.45 1.64
N VAL A 17 1.95 3.31 1.96
CA VAL A 17 1.00 2.40 1.27
C VAL A 17 -0.09 3.25 0.64
N PHE A 18 -0.44 2.95 -0.61
CA PHE A 18 -1.45 3.69 -1.37
C PHE A 18 -2.22 2.78 -2.33
N ILE A 19 -3.36 3.28 -2.78
CA ILE A 19 -4.27 2.59 -3.71
C ILE A 19 -4.00 3.14 -5.11
N LEU A 20 -3.81 2.27 -6.10
CA LEU A 20 -3.66 2.66 -7.50
C LEU A 20 -4.83 2.12 -8.32
N PRO A 21 -5.45 2.94 -9.19
CA PRO A 21 -6.40 2.45 -10.17
C PRO A 21 -5.69 1.65 -11.26
N VAL A 22 -6.34 0.58 -11.72
CA VAL A 22 -5.95 -0.16 -12.92
C VAL A 22 -6.84 0.32 -14.06
N THR A 23 -6.28 1.11 -14.98
CA THR A 23 -7.00 1.66 -16.13
C THR A 23 -6.85 0.77 -17.36
N GLY A 24 -7.95 0.52 -18.08
CA GLY A 24 -7.92 -0.15 -19.37
C GLY A 24 -7.62 0.80 -20.54
N VAL A 25 -7.67 0.26 -21.76
CA VAL A 25 -7.44 0.99 -23.04
C VAL A 25 -8.38 2.20 -23.20
N SER A 26 -9.58 2.15 -22.62
CA SER A 26 -10.56 3.24 -22.64
C SER A 26 -10.47 4.19 -21.44
N TYR A 27 -9.36 4.18 -20.70
CA TYR A 27 -9.18 4.92 -19.43
C TYR A 27 -10.19 4.59 -18.32
N SER A 28 -11.06 3.58 -18.52
CA SER A 28 -11.98 3.13 -17.48
C SER A 28 -11.22 2.36 -16.41
N VAL A 29 -11.53 2.65 -15.14
CA VAL A 29 -10.99 1.93 -13.99
C VAL A 29 -11.62 0.53 -13.96
N ARG A 30 -10.79 -0.49 -14.16
CA ARG A 30 -11.20 -1.92 -14.12
C ARG A 30 -11.07 -2.52 -12.73
N GLY A 31 -10.36 -1.84 -11.83
CA GLY A 31 -10.15 -2.25 -10.46
C GLY A 31 -9.02 -1.45 -9.84
N TYR A 32 -8.54 -1.93 -8.71
CA TYR A 32 -7.52 -1.28 -7.92
C TYR A 32 -6.47 -2.29 -7.49
N VAL A 33 -5.25 -1.83 -7.34
CA VAL A 33 -4.17 -2.58 -6.70
C VAL A 33 -3.66 -1.77 -5.52
N ILE A 34 -3.30 -2.46 -4.44
CA ILE A 34 -2.56 -1.81 -3.36
C ILE A 34 -1.09 -1.79 -3.77
N ALA A 35 -0.40 -0.70 -3.46
CA ALA A 35 1.01 -0.54 -3.74
C ALA A 35 1.71 0.11 -2.55
N TYR A 36 3.02 -0.06 -2.47
CA TYR A 36 3.83 0.60 -1.46
C TYR A 36 5.18 1.04 -2.02
N GLN A 37 5.80 1.98 -1.33
CA GLN A 37 7.16 2.43 -1.56
C GLN A 37 7.90 2.54 -0.25
N THR A 38 9.21 2.36 -0.31
CA THR A 38 10.11 2.58 0.81
C THR A 38 10.98 3.81 0.58
N GLU A 39 11.24 4.57 1.63
CA GLU A 39 12.15 5.71 1.62
C GLU A 39 13.59 5.20 1.49
N LEU A 40 14.34 5.85 0.61
CA LEU A 40 15.75 5.60 0.37
C LEU A 40 16.59 6.57 1.21
N LYS A 41 17.87 6.24 1.42
CA LYS A 41 18.78 7.03 2.27
C LYS A 41 18.97 8.50 1.85
N ASN A 42 18.59 8.86 0.62
CA ASN A 42 18.66 10.22 0.08
C ASN A 42 17.32 10.97 0.15
N GLY A 43 16.32 10.45 0.87
CA GLY A 43 14.99 11.05 1.00
C GLY A 43 14.08 10.84 -0.23
N LEU A 44 14.55 10.12 -1.26
CA LEU A 44 13.72 9.70 -2.38
C LEU A 44 12.91 8.45 -2.02
N TRP A 45 11.81 8.22 -2.74
CA TRP A 45 11.03 6.99 -2.61
C TRP A 45 11.49 5.97 -3.64
N SER A 46 11.50 4.69 -3.26
CA SER A 46 11.78 3.57 -4.15
C SER A 46 10.82 3.51 -5.34
N GLU A 47 11.11 2.64 -6.29
CA GLU A 47 10.11 2.22 -7.25
C GLU A 47 8.85 1.69 -6.55
N THR A 48 7.72 1.84 -7.22
CA THR A 48 6.43 1.42 -6.70
C THR A 48 6.29 -0.09 -6.81
N ILE A 49 6.19 -0.75 -5.66
CA ILE A 49 5.91 -2.19 -5.60
C ILE A 49 4.40 -2.37 -5.53
N LYS A 50 3.83 -3.03 -6.53
CA LYS A 50 2.40 -3.31 -6.63
C LYS A 50 2.14 -4.74 -6.18
N PHE A 51 1.09 -4.95 -5.38
CA PHE A 51 0.56 -6.29 -5.16
C PHE A 51 -0.13 -6.77 -6.43
N GLU A 52 0.10 -8.03 -6.82
CA GLU A 52 -0.44 -8.62 -8.06
C GLU A 52 -1.98 -8.70 -8.06
N LYS A 53 -2.58 -8.83 -6.87
CA LYS A 53 -4.02 -8.97 -6.73
C LYS A 53 -4.74 -7.65 -7.01
N GLN A 54 -5.44 -7.61 -8.14
CA GLN A 54 -6.44 -6.60 -8.43
C GLN A 54 -7.74 -6.86 -7.64
N VAL A 55 -8.33 -5.81 -7.10
CA VAL A 55 -9.60 -5.84 -6.34
C VAL A 55 -10.60 -4.86 -6.93
N SER A 56 -11.89 -5.14 -6.72
CA SER A 56 -12.99 -4.25 -7.09
C SER A 56 -13.08 -3.05 -6.13
N LYS A 57 -13.86 -2.03 -6.51
CA LYS A 57 -14.01 -0.77 -5.77
C LYS A 57 -14.52 -0.98 -4.33
N ASP A 58 -15.48 -1.89 -4.17
CA ASP A 58 -16.12 -2.23 -2.90
C ASP A 58 -15.18 -2.96 -1.92
N LEU A 59 -14.15 -3.63 -2.44
CA LEU A 59 -13.18 -4.39 -1.63
C LEU A 59 -11.86 -3.65 -1.40
N VAL A 60 -11.65 -2.49 -2.02
CA VAL A 60 -10.34 -1.82 -2.02
C VAL A 60 -9.91 -1.34 -0.63
N THR A 61 -10.85 -0.87 0.19
CA THR A 61 -10.57 -0.41 1.55
C THR A 61 -10.13 -1.57 2.45
N ASP A 62 -10.80 -2.72 2.36
CA ASP A 62 -10.42 -3.92 3.10
C ASP A 62 -9.05 -4.46 2.66
N ALA A 63 -8.80 -4.47 1.34
CA ALA A 63 -7.48 -4.83 0.79
C ALA A 63 -6.37 -3.90 1.30
N TYR A 64 -6.63 -2.59 1.36
CA TYR A 64 -5.72 -1.60 1.92
C TYR A 64 -5.41 -1.88 3.40
N VAL A 65 -6.45 -2.08 4.22
CA VAL A 65 -6.33 -2.38 5.64
C VAL A 65 -5.47 -3.63 5.86
N LYS A 66 -5.78 -4.72 5.15
CA LYS A 66 -5.03 -5.99 5.24
C LYS A 66 -3.56 -5.81 4.84
N THR A 67 -3.31 -5.01 3.81
CA THR A 67 -1.94 -4.73 3.34
C THR A 67 -1.13 -3.93 4.36
N VAL A 68 -1.73 -2.90 4.96
CA VAL A 68 -1.09 -2.11 6.02
C VAL A 68 -0.76 -3.00 7.21
N HIS A 69 -1.68 -3.86 7.66
CA HIS A 69 -1.41 -4.82 8.74
C HIS A 69 -0.28 -5.79 8.39
N TYR A 70 -0.29 -6.35 7.18
CA TYR A 70 0.76 -7.26 6.71
C TYR A 70 2.13 -6.57 6.74
N LEU A 71 2.25 -5.38 6.14
CA LEU A 71 3.51 -4.64 6.07
C LEU A 71 3.99 -4.18 7.46
N TYR A 72 3.06 -3.78 8.33
CA TYR A 72 3.39 -3.45 9.72
C TYR A 72 3.95 -4.67 10.46
N ASN A 73 3.27 -5.81 10.39
CA ASN A 73 3.78 -7.02 11.05
C ASN A 73 5.14 -7.43 10.47
N LYS A 74 5.32 -7.36 9.14
CA LYS A 74 6.60 -7.68 8.49
C LYS A 74 7.74 -6.77 8.94
N GLN A 75 7.48 -5.48 9.16
CA GLN A 75 8.52 -4.52 9.56
C GLN A 75 8.81 -4.50 11.07
N PHE A 76 7.84 -4.83 11.91
CA PHE A 76 7.93 -4.62 13.36
C PHE A 76 7.81 -5.90 14.19
N LYS A 77 7.45 -7.05 13.60
CA LYS A 77 7.35 -8.35 14.30
C LYS A 77 8.33 -9.40 13.77
N THR A 78 9.31 -9.00 12.97
CA THR A 78 10.41 -9.89 12.56
C THR A 78 11.63 -9.69 13.47
N ASP A 79 11.38 -9.67 14.78
CA ASP A 79 12.36 -9.77 15.87
C ASP A 79 11.89 -10.87 16.83
#